data_AF-A0A963CPI5-F1
#
_entry.id   AF-A0A963CPI5-F1
#
_cell.length_a   1.000
_cell.length_b   1.000
_cell.length_c   1.000
_cell.angle_alpha   90.00
_cell.angle_beta   90.00
_cell.angle_gamma   90.00
#
_symmetry.space_group_name_H-M   'P 1'
#
loop_
_entity.id
_entity.type
_entity.pdbx_description
1 polymer ?
#
loop_
_entity_poly.entity_id
_entity_poly.type
_entity_poly.pdbx_seq_one_letter_code
_entity_poly.pdbx_strand_id
1 'polypeptide(L)'
;GHALGDQLLVNVARRLSSHLRSGDTIARIGGDEFVVLLEQLEQADQAAVLAQNCIDALAKPFAITGHEIFITPSIGIALFPEDGDDAETLLKHADIAMYRAKEDGRHRYSFFTKKLSDKVKERLKCETLLRRALERDEFELHYQPQVNA
;
A
#
# COMPACT_ATOMS: atom_id res chain seq x y z
N GLY A 1 11.41 -18.05 -8.51
CA GLY A 1 12.88 -17.85 -8.43
C GLY A 1 13.23 -16.42 -8.79
N HIS A 2 14.38 -15.91 -8.34
CA HIS A 2 14.76 -14.49 -8.46
C HIS A 2 14.60 -13.92 -9.87
N ALA A 3 15.04 -14.63 -10.91
CA ALA A 3 14.95 -14.17 -12.31
C ALA A 3 13.51 -13.88 -12.80
N LEU A 4 12.52 -14.67 -12.34
CA LEU A 4 11.12 -14.48 -12.69
C LEU A 4 10.50 -13.29 -11.93
N GLY A 5 10.96 -13.05 -10.70
CA GLY A 5 10.61 -11.85 -9.92
C GLY A 5 11.15 -10.58 -10.57
N ASP A 6 12.41 -10.58 -11.03
CA ASP A 6 13.01 -9.42 -11.69
C ASP A 6 12.27 -9.05 -12.99
N GLN A 7 11.92 -10.06 -13.80
CA GLN A 7 11.12 -9.85 -15.01
C GLN A 7 9.72 -9.30 -14.70
N LEU A 8 9.10 -9.78 -13.60
CA LEU A 8 7.82 -9.25 -13.15
C LEU A 8 7.95 -7.77 -12.76
N LEU A 9 8.98 -7.40 -12.00
CA LEU A 9 9.20 -6.01 -11.59
C LEU A 9 9.46 -5.07 -12.78
N VAL A 10 10.21 -5.52 -13.79
CA VAL A 10 10.40 -4.76 -15.04
C VAL A 10 9.08 -4.58 -15.78
N ASN A 11 8.25 -5.62 -15.86
CA ASN A 11 6.95 -5.55 -16.53
C ASN A 11 5.95 -4.68 -15.76
N VAL A 12 5.97 -4.71 -14.43
CA VAL A 12 5.19 -3.81 -13.56
C VAL A 12 5.60 -2.37 -13.82
N ALA A 13 6.89 -2.06 -13.79
CA ALA A 13 7.40 -0.72 -14.08
C ALA A 13 6.92 -0.23 -15.46
N ARG A 14 7.08 -1.06 -16.51
CA ARG A 14 6.63 -0.72 -17.87
C ARG A 14 5.13 -0.48 -17.94
N ARG A 15 4.33 -1.31 -17.29
CA ARG A 15 2.86 -1.20 -17.30
C ARG A 15 2.39 0.02 -16.54
N LEU A 16 3.03 0.37 -15.41
CA LEU A 16 2.72 1.61 -14.70
C LEU A 16 3.11 2.83 -15.52
N SER A 17 4.34 2.87 -16.07
CA SER A 17 4.80 3.98 -16.91
C SER A 17 3.91 4.26 -18.12
N SER A 18 3.25 3.26 -18.70
CA SER A 18 2.34 3.48 -19.84
C SER A 18 1.01 4.15 -19.47
N HIS A 19 0.69 4.26 -18.18
CA HIS A 19 -0.52 4.94 -17.69
C HIS A 19 -0.23 6.35 -17.18
N LEU A 20 1.04 6.76 -17.15
CA LEU A 20 1.48 8.06 -16.69
C LEU A 20 1.64 9.03 -17.86
N ARG A 21 1.33 10.31 -17.64
CA ARG A 21 1.66 11.37 -18.62
C ARG A 21 3.14 11.74 -18.50
N SER A 22 3.64 12.46 -19.51
CA SER A 22 5.05 12.86 -19.59
C SER A 22 5.56 13.71 -18.42
N GLY A 23 4.67 14.40 -17.70
CA GLY A 23 5.01 15.20 -16.51
C GLY A 23 4.97 14.42 -15.19
N ASP A 24 4.45 13.20 -15.17
CA ASP A 24 4.42 12.38 -13.96
C ASP A 24 5.73 11.60 -13.82
N THR A 25 6.13 11.35 -12.59
CA THR A 25 7.35 10.58 -12.28
C THR A 25 6.99 9.27 -11.61
N ILE A 26 7.70 8.19 -11.99
CA ILE A 26 7.64 6.91 -11.28
C ILE A 26 9.05 6.49 -10.82
N ALA A 27 9.13 6.01 -9.59
CA ALA A 27 10.34 5.48 -9.00
C ALA A 27 10.06 4.14 -8.30
N ARG A 28 11.06 3.26 -8.28
CA ARG A 28 11.07 2.07 -7.43
C ARG A 28 11.95 2.36 -6.22
N ILE A 29 11.36 2.35 -5.03
CA ILE A 29 12.07 2.73 -3.79
C ILE A 29 12.83 1.54 -3.19
N GLY A 30 12.31 0.33 -3.38
CA GLY A 30 12.92 -0.90 -2.90
C GLY A 30 11.96 -2.07 -3.05
N GLY A 31 12.47 -3.31 -3.01
CA GLY A 31 11.60 -4.50 -3.04
C GLY A 31 10.60 -4.48 -4.20
N ASP A 32 9.31 -4.60 -3.89
CA ASP A 32 8.16 -4.50 -4.80
C ASP A 32 7.43 -3.14 -4.71
N GLU A 33 8.06 -2.13 -4.11
CA GLU A 33 7.46 -0.83 -3.82
C GLU A 33 7.79 0.21 -4.89
N PHE A 34 6.73 0.84 -5.41
CA PHE A 34 6.77 1.90 -6.40
C PHE A 34 6.10 3.15 -5.86
N VAL A 35 6.68 4.31 -6.18
CA VAL A 35 6.11 5.63 -5.89
C VAL A 35 5.83 6.33 -7.21
N VAL A 36 4.65 6.95 -7.30
CA VAL A 36 4.26 7.80 -8.41
C VAL A 36 4.04 9.22 -7.89
N LEU A 37 4.71 10.19 -8.51
CA LEU A 37 4.53 11.61 -8.25
C LEU A 37 3.73 12.23 -9.39
N LEU A 38 2.61 12.87 -9.03
CA LEU A 38 1.75 13.60 -9.96
C LEU A 38 1.91 15.09 -9.68
N GLU A 39 2.37 15.84 -10.68
CA GLU A 39 2.51 17.30 -10.59
C GLU A 39 1.29 18.00 -11.18
N GLN A 40 0.97 19.22 -10.77
CA GLN A 40 -0.09 20.02 -11.43
C GLN A 40 -1.46 19.29 -11.50
N LEU A 41 -1.87 18.67 -10.38
CA LEU A 41 -3.24 18.16 -10.26
C LEU A 41 -4.21 19.34 -10.14
N GLU A 42 -5.26 19.34 -10.95
CA GLU A 42 -6.34 20.34 -10.82
C GLU A 42 -7.30 19.94 -9.70
N GLN A 43 -7.49 18.63 -9.50
CA GLN A 43 -8.42 18.06 -8.52
C GLN A 43 -7.88 16.74 -7.96
N ALA A 44 -8.15 16.48 -6.68
CA ALA A 44 -7.78 15.23 -5.99
C ALA A 44 -8.30 13.97 -6.70
N ASP A 45 -9.47 14.06 -7.36
CA ASP A 45 -10.09 12.95 -8.07
C ASP A 45 -9.23 12.44 -9.24
N GLN A 46 -8.37 13.27 -9.82
CA GLN A 46 -7.43 12.85 -10.87
C GLN A 46 -6.44 11.79 -10.33
N ALA A 47 -5.99 11.94 -9.07
CA ALA A 47 -5.14 10.95 -8.42
C ALA A 47 -5.91 9.63 -8.17
N ALA A 48 -7.19 9.71 -7.79
CA ALA A 48 -8.04 8.53 -7.63
C ALA A 48 -8.25 7.76 -8.94
N VAL A 49 -8.54 8.50 -10.03
CA VAL A 49 -8.72 7.92 -11.37
C VAL A 49 -7.45 7.23 -11.83
N LEU A 50 -6.29 7.86 -11.68
CA LEU A 50 -5.02 7.24 -12.05
C LEU A 50 -4.73 6.00 -11.19
N ALA A 51 -4.96 6.08 -9.88
CA ALA A 51 -4.75 4.93 -8.99
C ALA A 51 -5.63 3.74 -9.41
N GLN A 52 -6.89 3.98 -9.73
CA GLN A 52 -7.79 2.94 -10.23
C GLN A 52 -7.31 2.36 -11.56
N ASN A 53 -6.91 3.21 -12.52
CA ASN A 53 -6.35 2.77 -13.80
C ASN A 53 -5.11 1.89 -13.61
N CYS A 54 -4.22 2.25 -12.70
CA CYS A 54 -3.04 1.45 -12.35
C CYS A 54 -3.44 0.10 -11.74
N ILE A 55 -4.43 0.07 -10.84
CA ILE A 55 -4.94 -1.18 -10.24
C ILE A 55 -5.50 -2.10 -11.33
N ASP A 56 -6.36 -1.58 -12.20
CA ASP A 56 -6.99 -2.33 -13.28
C ASP A 56 -5.96 -2.84 -14.30
N ALA A 57 -4.94 -2.04 -14.60
CA ALA A 57 -3.84 -2.42 -15.46
C ALA A 57 -3.03 -3.58 -14.85
N LEU A 58 -2.65 -3.47 -13.57
CA LEU A 58 -1.89 -4.50 -12.87
C LEU A 58 -2.71 -5.76 -12.58
N ALA A 59 -4.04 -5.68 -12.57
CA ALA A 59 -4.95 -6.82 -12.45
C ALA A 59 -4.81 -7.84 -13.59
N LYS A 60 -4.46 -7.36 -14.79
CA LYS A 60 -4.27 -8.21 -15.97
C LYS A 60 -3.07 -9.15 -15.74
N PRO A 61 -3.13 -10.42 -16.19
CA PRO A 61 -2.02 -11.34 -16.00
C PRO A 61 -0.72 -10.83 -16.64
N PHE A 62 0.40 -11.24 -16.06
CA PHE A 62 1.73 -11.08 -16.62
C PHE A 62 2.17 -12.42 -17.21
N ALA A 63 2.28 -12.48 -18.53
CA ALA A 63 2.85 -13.63 -19.23
C ALA A 63 4.38 -13.58 -19.15
N ILE A 64 4.99 -14.45 -18.35
CA ILE A 64 6.44 -14.52 -18.13
C ILE A 64 6.88 -15.96 -18.29
N THR A 65 7.79 -16.21 -19.24
CA THR A 65 8.36 -17.55 -19.51
C THR A 65 7.33 -18.68 -19.61
N GLY A 66 6.17 -18.41 -20.22
CA GLY A 66 5.09 -19.39 -20.38
C GLY A 66 4.17 -19.56 -19.17
N HIS A 67 4.36 -18.77 -18.10
CA HIS A 67 3.50 -18.72 -16.92
C HIS A 67 2.64 -17.47 -16.93
N GLU A 68 1.40 -17.58 -16.45
CA GLU A 68 0.56 -16.44 -16.13
C GLU A 68 0.67 -16.12 -14.63
N ILE A 69 1.06 -14.88 -14.33
CA ILE A 69 1.23 -14.40 -12.96
C ILE A 69 0.22 -13.29 -12.70
N PHE A 70 -0.53 -13.43 -11.61
CA PHE A 70 -1.47 -12.44 -11.13
C PHE A 70 -0.90 -11.74 -9.91
N ILE A 71 -1.03 -10.41 -9.86
CA ILE A 71 -0.64 -9.60 -8.71
C ILE A 71 -1.81 -8.72 -8.26
N THR A 72 -1.84 -8.40 -6.98
CA THR A 72 -2.88 -7.55 -6.38
C THR A 72 -2.23 -6.32 -5.78
N PRO A 73 -2.15 -5.18 -6.51
CA PRO A 73 -1.56 -3.97 -5.96
C PRO A 73 -2.42 -3.40 -4.83
N SER A 74 -1.80 -2.62 -3.97
CA SER A 74 -2.49 -1.74 -3.01
C SER A 74 -1.84 -0.38 -3.12
N ILE A 75 -2.62 0.68 -3.25
CA ILE A 75 -2.10 2.03 -3.51
C ILE A 75 -2.52 2.94 -2.36
N GLY A 76 -1.59 3.76 -1.88
CA GLY A 76 -1.86 4.83 -0.93
C GLY A 76 -1.64 6.19 -1.59
N ILE A 77 -2.52 7.15 -1.32
CA ILE A 77 -2.48 8.47 -1.91
C ILE A 77 -2.38 9.51 -0.80
N ALA A 78 -1.43 10.43 -0.92
CA ALA A 78 -1.31 11.63 -0.09
C ALA A 78 -1.22 12.86 -1.00
N LEU A 79 -1.88 13.95 -0.61
CA LEU A 79 -1.99 15.18 -1.38
C LEU A 79 -1.18 16.31 -0.75
N PHE A 80 -0.41 17.02 -1.58
CA PHE A 80 0.20 18.27 -1.17
C PHE A 80 -0.75 19.44 -1.47
N PRO A 81 -0.92 20.41 -0.55
CA PRO A 81 -0.32 20.50 0.78
C PRO A 81 -1.15 19.88 1.92
N GLU A 82 -2.35 19.35 1.64
CA GLU A 82 -3.33 18.95 2.66
C GLU A 82 -2.83 17.85 3.62
N ASP A 83 -2.07 16.91 3.08
CA ASP A 83 -1.53 15.75 3.78
C ASP A 83 -0.05 15.92 4.13
N GLY A 84 0.57 17.06 3.87
CA GLY A 84 1.98 17.30 4.21
C GLY A 84 2.61 18.38 3.34
N ASP A 85 3.53 19.14 3.92
CA ASP A 85 4.27 20.23 3.29
C ASP A 85 5.68 19.85 2.84
N ASP A 86 6.13 18.63 3.16
CA ASP A 86 7.43 18.08 2.78
C ASP A 86 7.34 16.65 2.24
N ALA A 87 8.38 16.24 1.50
CA ALA A 87 8.42 14.94 0.82
C ALA A 87 8.43 13.75 1.80
N GLU A 88 9.10 13.87 2.95
CA GLU A 88 9.17 12.79 3.94
C GLU A 88 7.78 12.55 4.55
N THR A 89 7.07 13.62 4.91
CA THR A 89 5.71 13.56 5.45
C THR A 89 4.73 12.97 4.44
N LEU A 90 4.77 13.41 3.18
CA LEU A 90 3.89 12.88 2.13
C LEU A 90 4.14 11.40 1.84
N LEU A 91 5.40 10.97 1.74
CA LEU A 91 5.74 9.56 1.55
C LEU A 91 5.23 8.69 2.70
N LYS A 92 5.44 9.15 3.95
CA LYS A 92 4.95 8.46 5.14
C LYS A 92 3.42 8.36 5.17
N HIS A 93 2.72 9.42 4.78
CA HIS A 93 1.26 9.43 4.76
C HIS A 93 0.68 8.59 3.63
N ALA A 94 1.32 8.59 2.46
CA ALA A 94 0.98 7.68 1.36
C ALA A 94 1.19 6.21 1.78
N ASP A 95 2.28 5.89 2.49
CA ASP A 95 2.52 4.54 3.01
C ASP A 95 1.43 4.09 4.02
N ILE A 96 1.05 4.98 4.97
CA ILE A 96 -0.06 4.73 5.90
C ILE A 96 -1.36 4.42 5.16
N ALA A 97 -1.66 5.18 4.10
CA ALA A 97 -2.84 4.96 3.28
C ALA A 97 -2.76 3.65 2.48
N MET A 98 -1.59 3.31 1.94
CA MET A 98 -1.36 2.05 1.24
C MET A 98 -1.54 0.85 2.17
N TYR A 99 -1.05 0.96 3.41
CA TYR A 99 -1.24 -0.08 4.41
C TYR A 99 -2.73 -0.29 4.70
N ARG A 100 -3.51 0.79 4.78
CA ARG A 100 -4.96 0.69 4.90
C ARG A 100 -5.60 -0.03 3.73
N ALA A 101 -5.18 0.28 2.50
CA ALA A 101 -5.65 -0.43 1.31
C ALA A 101 -5.34 -1.93 1.39
N LYS A 102 -4.20 -2.33 1.98
CA LYS A 102 -3.86 -3.73 2.25
C LYS A 102 -4.81 -4.37 3.28
N GLU A 103 -5.12 -3.68 4.38
CA GLU A 103 -6.05 -4.17 5.41
C GLU A 103 -7.48 -4.34 4.90
N ASP A 104 -7.96 -3.40 4.09
CA ASP A 104 -9.35 -3.39 3.64
C ASP A 104 -9.63 -4.42 2.52
N GLY A 105 -8.64 -5.22 2.12
CA GLY A 105 -8.81 -6.35 1.21
C GLY A 105 -7.92 -6.33 -0.04
N ARG A 106 -6.90 -5.46 -0.10
CA ARG A 106 -6.02 -5.24 -1.27
C ARG A 106 -6.82 -4.84 -2.52
N HIS A 107 -6.13 -4.76 -3.66
CA HIS A 107 -6.69 -4.46 -4.98
C HIS A 107 -7.55 -3.17 -4.99
N ARG A 108 -7.06 -2.16 -4.27
CA ARG A 108 -7.73 -0.88 -4.06
C ARG A 108 -6.72 0.21 -3.78
N TYR A 109 -7.19 1.44 -3.85
CA TYR A 109 -6.46 2.58 -3.32
C TYR A 109 -7.09 3.08 -2.03
N SER A 110 -6.37 3.90 -1.29
CA SER A 110 -6.91 4.64 -0.16
C SER A 110 -6.23 6.01 -0.09
N PHE A 111 -7.01 7.03 0.21
CA PHE A 111 -6.47 8.35 0.55
C PHE A 111 -6.00 8.35 2.00
N PHE A 112 -4.95 9.11 2.26
CA PHE A 112 -4.58 9.44 3.62
C PHE A 112 -5.69 10.27 4.27
N THR A 113 -5.88 10.03 5.57
CA THR A 113 -6.67 10.89 6.44
C THR A 113 -5.98 10.89 7.79
N LYS A 114 -6.07 11.99 8.55
CA LYS A 114 -5.46 12.04 9.90
C LYS A 114 -5.91 10.89 10.80
N LYS A 115 -7.18 10.48 10.69
CA LYS A 115 -7.75 9.32 11.40
C LYS A 115 -7.06 7.99 11.06
N LEU A 116 -6.54 7.83 9.84
CA LEU A 116 -5.74 6.65 9.45
C LEU A 116 -4.38 6.64 10.14
N SER A 117 -3.73 7.80 10.25
CA SER A 117 -2.45 7.95 10.96
C SER A 117 -2.56 7.47 12.41
N ASP A 118 -3.63 7.85 13.11
CA ASP A 118 -3.84 7.49 14.51
C ASP A 118 -4.03 5.97 14.69
N LYS A 119 -4.80 5.32 13.80
CA LYS A 119 -4.98 3.87 13.83
C LYS A 119 -3.69 3.11 13.61
N VAL A 120 -2.86 3.53 12.64
CA VAL A 120 -1.58 2.88 12.37
C VAL A 120 -0.62 3.03 13.55
N LYS A 121 -0.57 4.20 14.18
CA LYS A 121 0.22 4.43 15.40
C LYS A 121 -0.22 3.53 16.57
N GLU A 122 -1.52 3.45 16.83
CA GLU A 122 -2.05 2.59 17.89
C GLU A 122 -1.75 1.10 17.60
N ARG A 123 -1.86 0.66 16.34
CA ARG A 123 -1.50 -0.70 15.95
C ARG A 123 -0.02 -1.02 16.19
N LEU A 124 0.90 -0.17 15.72
CA LEU A 124 2.34 -0.33 15.95
C LEU A 124 2.68 -0.35 17.44
N LYS A 125 2.01 0.50 18.23
CA LYS A 125 2.12 0.51 19.69
C LYS A 125 1.64 -0.82 20.27
N CYS A 126 0.48 -1.33 19.87
CA CYS A 126 -0.02 -2.64 20.28
C CYS A 126 0.93 -3.78 19.90
N GLU A 127 1.46 -3.82 18.68
CA GLU A 127 2.41 -4.86 18.25
C GLU A 127 3.69 -4.84 19.08
N THR A 128 4.19 -3.65 19.41
CA THR A 128 5.34 -3.47 20.31
C THR A 128 5.02 -3.96 21.73
N LEU A 129 3.84 -3.61 22.24
CA LEU A 129 3.38 -4.02 23.56
C LEU A 129 3.17 -5.54 23.64
N LEU A 130 2.55 -6.17 22.64
CA LEU A 130 2.34 -7.61 22.59
C LEU A 130 3.66 -8.39 22.59
N ARG A 131 4.67 -7.91 21.84
CA ARG A 131 6.00 -8.52 21.83
C ARG A 131 6.66 -8.47 23.22
N ARG A 132 6.55 -7.32 23.90
CA ARG A 132 7.06 -7.15 25.28
C ARG A 132 6.27 -7.95 26.30
N ALA A 133 4.94 -8.02 26.16
CA ALA A 133 4.05 -8.76 27.04
C ALA A 133 4.40 -10.24 27.04
N LEU A 134 4.79 -10.79 25.87
CA LEU A 134 5.29 -12.15 25.76
C LEU A 134 6.60 -12.36 26.52
N GLU A 135 7.55 -11.42 26.42
CA GLU A 135 8.84 -11.50 27.13
C GLU A 135 8.71 -11.31 28.65
N ARG A 136 7.60 -10.72 29.11
CA ARG A 136 7.36 -10.32 30.49
C ARG A 136 6.28 -11.14 31.19
N ASP A 137 5.80 -12.21 30.56
CA ASP A 137 4.72 -13.06 31.07
C ASP A 137 3.46 -12.26 31.46
N GLU A 138 3.12 -11.22 30.69
CA GLU A 138 1.96 -10.34 30.94
C GLU A 138 0.64 -10.90 30.35
N PHE A 139 0.67 -12.10 29.75
CA PHE A 139 -0.54 -12.79 29.27
C PHE A 139 -1.17 -13.66 30.36
N GLU A 140 -2.49 -13.59 30.51
CA GLU A 140 -3.26 -14.42 31.41
C GLU A 140 -4.29 -15.29 30.66
N LEU A 141 -4.57 -16.47 31.19
CA LEU A 141 -5.52 -17.40 30.60
C LEU A 141 -6.87 -17.30 31.31
N HIS A 142 -7.90 -16.93 30.56
CA HIS A 142 -9.28 -16.93 31.02
C HIS A 142 -10.01 -18.18 30.54
N TYR A 143 -10.84 -18.79 31.40
CA TYR A 143 -11.64 -19.96 31.06
C TYR A 143 -13.12 -19.61 31.05
N GLN A 144 -13.80 -19.83 29.92
CA GLN A 144 -15.24 -19.66 29.79
C GLN A 144 -15.92 -21.03 29.65
N PRO A 145 -16.80 -21.44 30.59
CA PRO A 145 -17.46 -22.73 30.53
C PRO A 145 -18.49 -22.80 29.40
N GLN A 146 -18.54 -23.93 28.70
CA GLN A 146 -19.59 -24.25 27.73
C GLN A 146 -20.58 -25.25 28.36
N VAL A 147 -21.88 -24.95 28.31
CA VAL A 147 -22.96 -25.82 28.81
C VAL A 147 -23.89 -26.18 27.66
N ASN A 148 -24.40 -27.41 27.66
CA ASN A 148 -25.44 -27.83 26.72
C ASN A 148 -26.78 -27.20 27.11
N ALA A 149 -27.59 -26.86 26.10
CA ALA A 149 -28.93 -26.31 26.27
C ALA A 149 -29.92 -27.33 26.85
#